data_AF-A0A7W7DW83-F1
#
_entry.id   AF-A0A7W7DW83-F1
#
_cell.length_a   1.000
_cell.length_b   1.000
_cell.length_c   1.000
_cell.angle_alpha   90.00
_cell.angle_beta   90.00
_cell.angle_gamma   90.00
#
_symmetry.space_group_name_H-M   'P 1'
#
loop_
_entity.id
_entity.type
_entity.pdbx_description
1 polymer ?
#
loop_
_entity_poly.entity_id
_entity_poly.type
_entity_poly.pdbx_seq_one_letter_code
_entity_poly.pdbx_strand_id
1 'polypeptide(L)'
;MRTCWDEYCTKSHQSGVGTAVQGLLGPGGVELLELTPQDAASAGKLYARSVDRHIEGPEVLAACHSSYAAGVRNAPLLSTGRASYCYAATLGEDERSQIRLI
;
A
#
# COMPACT_ATOMS: atom_id res chain seq x y z
N MET A 1 9.31 -19.07 4.57
CA MET A 1 8.16 -18.63 5.37
C MET A 1 8.62 -18.49 6.82
N ARG A 2 8.60 -17.28 7.39
CA ARG A 2 9.07 -17.01 8.77
C ARG A 2 8.00 -17.47 9.78
N THR A 3 8.37 -18.33 10.73
CA THR A 3 7.44 -18.98 11.68
C THR A 3 7.54 -18.47 13.12
N CYS A 4 8.42 -17.51 13.41
CA CYS A 4 8.59 -16.94 14.75
C CYS A 4 8.34 -15.42 14.69
N TRP A 5 7.10 -15.05 14.94
CA TRP A 5 6.66 -13.65 15.14
C TRP A 5 6.47 -13.32 16.62
N ASP A 6 6.97 -14.19 17.50
CA ASP A 6 6.65 -14.15 18.91
C ASP A 6 7.75 -13.44 19.71
N GLU A 7 7.33 -12.56 20.61
CA GLU A 7 8.15 -11.75 21.52
C GLU A 7 8.99 -12.63 22.49
N TYR A 8 8.71 -13.93 22.54
CA TYR A 8 9.40 -14.94 23.33
C TYR A 8 10.50 -15.71 22.56
N CYS A 9 10.78 -15.36 21.29
CA CYS A 9 11.83 -16.06 20.55
C CYS A 9 13.23 -15.64 21.02
N THR A 10 13.97 -16.59 21.59
CA THR A 10 15.33 -16.37 22.11
C THR A 10 16.44 -16.39 21.05
N LYS A 11 16.09 -16.55 19.77
CA LYS A 11 17.06 -16.56 18.67
C LYS A 11 17.34 -15.14 18.20
N SER A 12 18.63 -14.82 17.97
CA SER A 12 19.01 -13.58 17.30
C SER A 12 18.49 -13.62 15.87
N HIS A 13 17.54 -12.75 15.55
CA HIS A 13 17.00 -12.59 14.22
C HIS A 13 17.65 -11.39 13.54
N GLN A 14 18.00 -11.53 12.27
CA GLN A 14 18.30 -10.35 11.45
C GLN A 14 17.12 -9.38 11.51
N SER A 15 17.43 -8.11 11.79
CA SER A 15 16.47 -7.00 11.76
C SER A 15 15.62 -7.12 10.51
N GLY A 16 14.32 -7.35 10.68
CA GLY A 16 13.39 -7.39 9.57
C GLY A 16 13.19 -6.00 8.98
N VAL A 17 12.46 -5.93 7.87
CA VAL A 17 11.99 -4.68 7.27
C VAL A 17 11.27 -3.80 8.31
N GLY A 18 10.63 -4.41 9.32
CA GLY A 18 9.97 -3.71 10.43
C GLY A 18 10.89 -2.76 11.22
N THR A 19 12.16 -3.10 11.44
CA THR A 19 13.10 -2.20 12.14
C THR A 19 13.42 -0.97 11.30
N ALA A 20 13.61 -1.15 9.98
CA ALA A 20 13.83 -0.03 9.06
C ALA A 20 12.59 0.86 8.94
N VAL A 21 11.39 0.27 8.89
CA VAL A 21 10.11 0.99 8.87
C VAL A 21 9.90 1.77 10.17
N GLN A 22 10.16 1.17 11.34
CA GLN A 22 10.12 1.88 12.62
C GLN A 22 11.13 3.02 12.68
N GLY A 23 12.34 2.80 12.17
CA GLY A 23 13.37 3.84 12.05
C GLY A 23 12.97 4.99 11.11
N LEU A 24 12.20 4.71 10.06
CA LEU A 24 11.63 5.73 9.17
C LEU A 24 10.51 6.54 9.85
N LEU A 25 9.69 5.88 10.67
CA LEU A 25 8.57 6.52 11.37
C LEU A 25 9.02 7.34 12.59
N GLY A 26 10.11 6.94 13.26
CA GLY A 26 10.60 7.54 14.51
C GLY A 26 10.96 9.04 14.47
N PRO A 27 11.63 9.56 13.42
CA PRO A 27 12.02 10.97 13.32
C PRO A 27 10.86 11.96 13.14
N GLY A 28 9.64 11.48 12.89
CA GLY A 28 8.51 12.31 12.47
C GLY A 28 8.57 12.69 10.98
N GLY A 29 7.56 13.45 10.52
CA GLY A 29 7.43 13.81 9.10
C GLY A 29 6.61 12.83 8.25
N VAL A 30 6.05 11.79 8.87
CA VAL A 30 5.13 10.84 8.24
C VAL A 30 3.89 10.69 9.13
N GLU A 31 2.69 10.84 8.56
CA GLU A 31 1.43 10.55 9.24
C GLU A 31 1.05 9.08 8.99
N LEU A 32 0.72 8.34 10.05
CA LEU A 32 0.13 7.01 9.93
C LEU A 32 -1.36 7.15 9.73
N LEU A 33 -1.85 6.60 8.61
CA LEU A 33 -3.28 6.50 8.34
C LEU A 33 -3.82 5.19 8.90
N GLU A 34 -4.71 5.29 9.88
CA GLU A 34 -5.53 4.16 10.30
C GLU A 34 -6.62 3.90 9.26
N LEU A 35 -6.67 2.67 8.75
CA LEU A 35 -7.70 2.22 7.81
C LEU A 35 -8.76 1.40 8.55
N THR A 36 -10.02 1.69 8.24
CA THR A 36 -11.17 0.94 8.74
C THR A 36 -11.39 -0.35 7.94
N PRO A 37 -12.16 -1.32 8.47
CA PRO A 37 -12.58 -2.48 7.69
C PRO A 37 -13.33 -2.12 6.39
N GLN A 38 -14.06 -1.00 6.39
CA GLN A 38 -14.77 -0.48 5.21
C GLN A 38 -13.80 0.02 4.13
N ASP A 39 -12.69 0.63 4.56
CA ASP A 39 -11.62 1.06 3.65
C ASP A 39 -10.97 -0.16 2.99
N ALA A 40 -10.71 -1.21 3.78
CA ALA A 40 -10.19 -2.48 3.25
C ALA A 40 -11.14 -3.14 2.25
N ALA A 41 -12.45 -3.14 2.53
CA ALA A 41 -13.45 -3.65 1.60
C ALA A 41 -13.49 -2.83 0.29
N SER A 42 -13.31 -1.50 0.39
CA SER A 42 -13.28 -0.61 -0.77
C SER A 42 -12.03 -0.82 -1.63
N ALA A 43 -10.86 -0.94 -1.02
CA ALA A 43 -9.62 -1.31 -1.70
C ALA A 43 -9.71 -2.71 -2.34
N GLY A 44 -10.37 -3.66 -1.67
CA GLY A 44 -10.64 -5.00 -2.22
C GLY A 44 -11.48 -4.99 -3.49
N LYS A 45 -12.46 -4.06 -3.60
CA LYS A 45 -13.22 -3.87 -4.85
C LYS A 45 -12.34 -3.33 -5.99
N LEU A 46 -11.35 -2.49 -5.67
CA LEU A 46 -10.37 -2.03 -6.66
C LEU A 46 -9.46 -3.18 -7.13
N TYR A 47 -9.03 -4.01 -6.19
CA TYR A 47 -8.25 -5.21 -6.49
C TYR A 47 -9.02 -6.20 -7.40
N ALA A 48 -10.30 -6.46 -7.10
CA ALA A 48 -11.12 -7.35 -7.93
C ALA A 48 -11.18 -6.92 -9.41
N ARG A 49 -11.27 -5.61 -9.69
CA ARG A 49 -11.23 -5.07 -11.07
C ARG A 49 -9.87 -5.26 -11.75
N SER A 50 -8.79 -5.33 -10.98
CA SER A 50 -7.45 -5.61 -11.50
C SER A 50 -7.31 -7.09 -11.85
N VAL A 51 -7.90 -7.96 -11.03
CA VAL A 51 -7.97 -9.41 -11.28
C VAL A 51 -8.74 -9.73 -12.56
N ASP A 52 -9.83 -9.00 -12.87
CA ASP A 52 -10.54 -9.14 -14.16
C ASP A 52 -9.63 -8.94 -15.39
N ARG A 53 -8.49 -8.24 -15.20
CA ARG A 53 -7.46 -8.00 -16.22
C ARG A 53 -6.25 -8.91 -16.07
N HIS A 54 -6.34 -9.96 -15.25
CA HIS A 54 -5.25 -10.88 -14.91
C HIS A 54 -4.04 -10.18 -14.26
N ILE A 55 -4.31 -9.11 -13.52
CA ILE A 55 -3.32 -8.37 -12.75
C ILE A 55 -3.60 -8.66 -11.27
N GLU A 56 -2.78 -9.52 -10.69
CA GLU A 56 -3.01 -10.11 -9.37
C GLU A 56 -1.72 -10.21 -8.56
N GLY A 57 -1.86 -10.43 -7.25
CA GLY A 57 -0.73 -10.59 -6.33
C GLY A 57 -0.77 -9.61 -5.15
N PRO A 58 0.03 -9.89 -4.11
CA PRO A 58 0.05 -9.09 -2.89
C PRO A 58 0.52 -7.64 -3.13
N GLU A 59 1.41 -7.41 -4.10
CA GLU A 59 1.88 -6.08 -4.48
C GLU A 59 0.75 -5.26 -5.13
N VAL A 60 -0.09 -5.91 -5.93
CA VAL A 60 -1.25 -5.29 -6.58
C VAL A 60 -2.30 -4.90 -5.54
N LEU A 61 -2.55 -5.79 -4.56
CA LEU A 61 -3.45 -5.51 -3.44
C LEU A 61 -2.94 -4.33 -2.60
N ALA A 62 -1.65 -4.33 -2.25
CA ALA A 62 -1.03 -3.23 -1.50
C ALA A 62 -1.13 -1.91 -2.27
N ALA A 63 -0.88 -1.93 -3.59
CA ALA A 63 -1.03 -0.75 -4.43
C ALA A 63 -2.47 -0.23 -4.44
N CYS A 64 -3.48 -1.10 -4.58
CA CYS A 64 -4.89 -0.72 -4.53
C CYS A 64 -5.27 -0.05 -3.21
N HIS A 65 -4.73 -0.54 -2.09
CA HIS A 65 -4.89 0.10 -0.79
C HIS A 65 -4.28 1.50 -0.74
N SER A 66 -3.06 1.67 -1.27
CA SER A 66 -2.42 2.99 -1.36
C SER A 66 -3.20 3.95 -2.25
N SER A 67 -3.74 3.50 -3.39
CA SER A 67 -4.60 4.31 -4.26
C SER A 67 -5.83 4.81 -3.53
N TYR A 68 -6.52 3.90 -2.85
CA TYR A 68 -7.74 4.22 -2.11
C TYR A 68 -7.45 5.24 -1.00
N ALA A 69 -6.42 4.99 -0.19
CA ALA A 69 -6.01 5.87 0.89
C ALA A 69 -5.69 7.29 0.39
N ALA A 70 -4.96 7.41 -0.72
CA ALA A 70 -4.64 8.69 -1.34
C ALA A 70 -5.91 9.44 -1.80
N GLY A 71 -6.84 8.73 -2.45
CA GLY A 71 -8.12 9.29 -2.89
C GLY A 71 -8.98 9.79 -1.72
N VAL A 72 -9.13 9.00 -0.66
CA VAL A 72 -9.89 9.40 0.54
C VAL A 72 -9.30 10.64 1.21
N ARG A 73 -7.97 10.78 1.21
CA ARG A 73 -7.28 11.94 1.78
C ARG A 73 -7.13 13.11 0.81
N ASN A 74 -7.60 12.98 -0.44
CA ASN A 74 -7.37 13.94 -1.52
C ASN A 74 -5.89 14.35 -1.60
N ALA A 75 -5.00 13.36 -1.49
CA ALA A 75 -3.56 13.54 -1.43
C ALA A 75 -2.92 12.96 -2.71
N PRO A 76 -1.83 13.57 -3.22
CA PRO A 76 -1.08 12.99 -4.32
C PRO A 76 -0.50 11.63 -3.93
N LEU A 77 -0.59 10.67 -4.84
CA LEU A 77 0.06 9.37 -4.65
C LEU A 77 1.44 9.37 -5.32
N LEU A 78 2.48 9.23 -4.50
CA LEU A 78 3.83 8.96 -4.99
C LEU A 78 3.95 7.46 -5.31
N SER A 79 4.25 7.12 -6.56
CA SER A 79 4.45 5.73 -6.95
C SER A 79 5.47 5.58 -8.08
N THR A 80 5.90 4.35 -8.32
CA THR A 80 6.78 4.02 -9.44
C THR A 80 5.96 3.68 -10.68
N GLY A 81 6.50 3.95 -11.87
CA GLY A 81 5.83 3.62 -13.14
C GLY A 81 5.43 2.14 -13.27
N ARG A 82 6.15 1.23 -12.60
CA ARG A 82 5.84 -0.22 -12.61
C ARG A 82 4.53 -0.57 -11.91
N ALA A 83 4.02 0.26 -11.02
CA ALA A 83 2.73 0.03 -10.36
C ALA A 83 1.60 0.88 -10.99
N SER A 84 1.88 1.66 -12.04
CA SER A 84 0.93 2.56 -12.73
C SER A 84 -0.40 1.89 -13.10
N TYR A 85 -0.38 0.60 -13.45
CA TYR A 85 -1.57 -0.17 -13.81
C TYR A 85 -2.59 -0.30 -12.68
N CYS A 86 -2.16 -0.31 -11.41
CA CYS A 86 -3.06 -0.37 -10.23
C CYS A 86 -3.81 0.95 -10.01
N TYR A 87 -3.22 2.06 -10.46
CA TYR A 87 -3.73 3.41 -10.23
C TYR A 87 -4.54 3.91 -11.43
N ALA A 88 -4.14 3.55 -12.65
CA ALA A 88 -4.82 3.99 -13.88
C ALA A 88 -6.16 3.29 -14.13
N ALA A 89 -6.37 2.09 -13.57
CA ALA A 89 -7.59 1.30 -13.74
C ALA A 89 -8.75 1.78 -12.86
N THR A 90 -8.47 2.59 -11.84
CA THR A 90 -9.40 2.99 -10.78
C THR A 90 -9.76 4.47 -10.81
N LEU A 91 -8.98 5.26 -11.53
CA LEU A 91 -9.10 6.71 -11.60
C LEU A 91 -9.68 7.15 -12.95
N GLY A 92 -10.67 8.05 -12.92
CA GLY A 92 -11.09 8.82 -14.10
C GLY A 92 -9.94 9.66 -14.66
N GLU A 93 -10.09 10.22 -15.87
CA GLU A 93 -9.01 10.99 -16.52
C GLU A 93 -8.47 12.14 -15.65
N ASP A 94 -9.35 12.82 -14.90
CA ASP A 94 -8.97 13.90 -13.97
C ASP A 94 -8.17 13.40 -12.77
N GLU A 95 -8.48 12.23 -12.24
CA GLU A 95 -7.84 11.68 -11.04
C GLU A 95 -6.45 11.09 -11.35
N ARG A 96 -6.21 10.65 -12.60
CA ARG A 96 -4.87 10.23 -13.05
C ARG A 96 -3.82 11.33 -12.94
N SER A 97 -4.24 12.60 -13.00
CA SER A 97 -3.35 13.76 -12.86
C SER A 97 -2.75 13.91 -11.45
N GLN A 98 -3.34 13.23 -10.46
CA GLN A 98 -2.90 13.24 -9.06
C GLN A 98 -1.84 12.17 -8.73
N ILE A 99 -1.55 11.24 -9.66
CA ILE A 99 -0.44 10.30 -9.53
C ILE A 99 0.84 11.04 -9.91
N ARG A 100 1.81 11.07 -9.00
CA ARG A 100 3.16 11.58 -9.26
C ARG A 100 4.10 10.39 -9.36
N LEU A 101 4.61 10.16 -10.58
CA LEU A 101 5.62 9.14 -10.82
C LEU A 101 6.99 9.68 -10.41
N ILE A 102 7.71 8.91 -9.59
CA ILE A 102 9.12 9.15 -9.23
C ILE A 102 10.05 8.26 -10.06
#